data_AF-A0A1C7IET5-F1
#
_entry.id   AF-A0A1C7IET5-F1
#
_cell.length_a   1.000
_cell.length_b   1.000
_cell.length_c   1.000
_cell.angle_alpha   90.00
_cell.angle_beta   90.00
_cell.angle_gamma   90.00
#
_symmetry.space_group_name_H-M   'P 1'
#
loop_
_entity.id
_entity.type
_entity.pdbx_description
1 polymer ?
#
loop_
_entity_poly.entity_id
_entity_poly.type
_entity_poly.pdbx_seq_one_letter_code
_entity_poly.pdbx_strand_id
1 'polypeptide(L)'
;MFLSVDLPSAGPSDWDPCAGCDMPCRKKCPQNAFGRITYDAGQYGGLTKLPGRDGSYSLLTCDRQMAEDEENEIKTPTEVPDYGTAVSIIKYCRECELNCRIKPS
;
A
#
# COMPACT_ATOMS: atom_id res chain seq x y z
N MET A 1 -2.42 -20.66 -0.58
CA MET A 1 -2.14 -21.64 0.49
C MET A 1 -3.47 -22.22 0.92
N PHE A 2 -3.72 -23.50 0.63
CA PHE A 2 -4.94 -24.18 1.04
C PHE A 2 -4.59 -25.15 2.16
N LEU A 3 -5.35 -25.08 3.25
CA LEU A 3 -5.19 -26.01 4.36
C LEU A 3 -6.08 -27.24 4.10
N SER A 4 -5.62 -28.41 4.55
CA SER A 4 -6.40 -29.65 4.53
C SER A 4 -7.49 -29.70 5.61
N VAL A 5 -7.60 -28.65 6.42
CA VAL A 5 -8.58 -28.51 7.50
C VAL A 5 -9.46 -27.30 7.24
N ASP A 6 -10.76 -27.46 7.44
CA ASP A 6 -11.71 -26.36 7.43
C ASP A 6 -11.52 -25.52 8.70
N LEU A 7 -11.07 -24.28 8.53
CA LEU A 7 -11.05 -23.29 9.59
C LEU A 7 -12.38 -22.52 9.59
N PRO A 8 -13.00 -22.31 10.77
CA PRO A 8 -14.18 -21.45 10.83
C PRO A 8 -13.81 -20.03 10.39
N SER A 9 -14.65 -19.43 9.56
CA SER A 9 -14.51 -18.01 9.21
C SER A 9 -14.61 -17.16 10.48
N ALA A 10 -13.69 -16.21 10.65
CA ALA A 10 -13.79 -15.19 11.71
C ALA A 10 -14.98 -14.23 11.49
N GLY A 11 -15.68 -14.35 10.36
CA GLY A 11 -16.77 -13.45 9.96
C GLY A 11 -16.27 -12.10 9.46
N PRO A 12 -17.15 -11.29 8.84
CA PRO A 12 -16.87 -9.90 8.54
C PRO A 12 -16.71 -9.10 9.85
N SER A 13 -15.65 -8.30 9.94
CA SER A 13 -15.50 -7.31 11.00
C SER A 13 -15.97 -5.95 10.50
N ASP A 14 -16.84 -5.28 11.27
CA ASP A 14 -17.24 -3.89 11.04
C ASP A 14 -16.19 -2.89 11.52
N TRP A 15 -15.09 -3.38 12.10
CA TRP A 15 -14.02 -2.51 12.58
C TRP A 15 -13.36 -1.76 11.41
N ASP A 16 -13.49 -0.43 11.44
CA ASP A 16 -12.83 0.46 10.50
C ASP A 16 -11.72 1.26 11.22
N PRO A 17 -10.44 0.89 11.04
CA PRO A 17 -9.33 1.64 11.64
C PRO A 17 -9.16 3.06 11.10
N CYS A 18 -9.76 3.35 9.94
CA CYS A 18 -9.69 4.65 9.32
C CYS A 18 -10.85 5.56 9.73
N ALA A 19 -11.87 5.05 10.43
CA ALA A 19 -12.95 5.89 10.96
C ALA A 19 -12.38 6.94 11.93
N GLY A 20 -12.60 8.22 11.64
CA GLY A 20 -12.03 9.34 12.42
C GLY A 20 -10.51 9.53 12.24
N CYS A 21 -9.86 8.79 11.35
CA CYS A 21 -8.45 9.00 11.01
C CYS A 21 -8.32 10.22 10.10
N ASP A 22 -7.34 11.07 10.37
CA ASP A 22 -7.00 12.22 9.53
C ASP A 22 -6.15 11.84 8.30
N MET A 23 -5.99 10.53 8.05
CA MET A 23 -5.34 9.93 6.89
C MET A 23 -3.90 10.44 6.62
N PRO A 24 -2.99 10.34 7.60
CA PRO A 24 -1.61 10.83 7.44
C PRO A 24 -0.88 10.06 6.33
N CYS A 25 -1.18 8.76 6.18
CA CYS A 25 -0.69 7.92 5.09
C CYS A 25 -1.01 8.50 3.70
N ARG A 26 -2.22 9.02 3.49
CA ARG A 26 -2.61 9.63 2.20
C ARG A 26 -1.92 10.97 1.98
N LYS A 27 -1.84 11.79 3.03
CA LYS A 27 -1.19 13.11 3.01
C LYS A 27 0.31 13.05 2.75
N LYS A 28 0.96 11.94 3.09
CA LYS A 28 2.40 11.72 2.92
C LYS A 28 2.79 11.09 1.60
N CYS A 29 1.83 10.69 0.77
CA CYS A 29 2.13 10.13 -0.54
C CYS A 29 2.91 11.15 -1.40
N PRO A 30 4.15 10.84 -1.83
CA PRO A 30 4.98 11.79 -2.56
C PRO A 30 4.39 12.18 -3.93
N GLN A 31 3.71 11.23 -4.58
CA GLN A 31 3.08 11.43 -5.90
C GLN A 31 1.63 11.91 -5.81
N ASN A 32 1.10 12.16 -4.60
CA ASN A 32 -0.31 12.50 -4.39
C ASN A 32 -1.29 11.49 -5.04
N ALA A 33 -1.00 10.20 -4.93
CA ALA A 33 -1.79 9.13 -5.56
C ALA A 33 -3.23 9.02 -5.02
N PHE A 34 -3.57 9.74 -3.95
CA PHE A 34 -4.91 9.83 -3.35
C PHE A 34 -5.62 11.17 -3.64
N GLY A 35 -5.01 12.04 -4.46
CA GLY A 35 -5.45 13.44 -4.61
C GLY A 35 -6.77 13.64 -5.35
N ARG A 36 -7.31 12.60 -6.01
CA ARG A 36 -8.59 12.65 -6.73
C ARG A 36 -9.26 11.30 -6.72
N ILE A 37 -10.59 11.28 -6.81
CA ILE A 37 -11.37 10.06 -7.06
C ILE A 37 -11.12 9.61 -8.50
N THR A 38 -10.53 8.44 -8.69
CA THR A 38 -10.27 7.83 -10.01
C THR A 38 -11.21 6.68 -10.35
N TYR A 39 -11.89 6.13 -9.34
CA TYR A 39 -12.85 5.05 -9.51
C TYR A 39 -14.19 5.43 -8.91
N ASP A 40 -15.25 5.33 -9.69
CA ASP A 40 -16.62 5.50 -9.21
C ASP A 40 -17.26 4.13 -8.89
N ALA A 41 -18.10 4.08 -7.86
CA ALA A 41 -18.75 2.84 -7.43
C ALA A 41 -19.64 2.24 -8.53
N GLY A 42 -20.32 3.06 -9.33
CA GLY A 42 -21.14 2.62 -10.45
C GLY A 42 -20.33 1.95 -11.56
N GLN A 43 -19.06 2.33 -11.72
CA GLN A 43 -18.13 1.71 -12.67
C GLN A 43 -17.54 0.38 -12.14
N TYR A 44 -17.67 0.13 -10.84
CA TYR A 44 -17.12 -1.04 -10.14
C TYR A 44 -18.23 -1.95 -9.58
N GLY A 45 -19.31 -2.14 -10.34
CA GLY A 45 -20.39 -3.06 -9.96
C GLY A 45 -21.10 -2.71 -8.66
N GLY A 46 -21.10 -1.43 -8.28
CA GLY A 46 -21.71 -0.94 -7.03
C GLY A 46 -20.90 -1.24 -5.77
N LEU A 47 -19.62 -1.64 -5.89
CA LEU A 47 -18.77 -1.90 -4.73
C LEU A 47 -18.60 -0.63 -3.90
N THR A 48 -18.85 -0.75 -2.59
CA THR A 48 -18.71 0.35 -1.62
C THR A 48 -17.29 0.53 -1.09
N LYS A 49 -16.43 -0.49 -1.26
CA LYS A 49 -15.01 -0.45 -0.92
C LYS A 49 -14.19 -0.53 -2.21
N LEU A 50 -13.74 0.62 -2.68
CA LEU A 50 -12.94 0.79 -3.90
C LEU A 50 -11.42 0.83 -3.58
N PRO A 51 -10.51 0.88 -4.56
CA PRO A 51 -9.10 1.17 -4.30
C PRO A 51 -8.93 2.47 -3.49
N GLY A 52 -8.16 2.43 -2.40
CA GLY A 52 -8.13 3.54 -1.45
C GLY A 52 -9.42 3.70 -0.64
N ARG A 53 -10.29 2.69 -0.61
CA ARG A 53 -11.63 2.59 0.02
C ARG A 53 -12.71 3.42 -0.68
N ASP A 54 -12.37 4.63 -1.10
CA ASP A 54 -13.27 5.60 -1.73
C ASP A 54 -12.98 5.80 -3.22
N GLY A 55 -12.05 5.04 -3.80
CA GLY A 55 -11.70 5.15 -5.21
C GLY A 55 -10.64 6.22 -5.49
N SER A 56 -10.04 6.80 -4.44
CA SER A 56 -9.01 7.84 -4.59
C SER A 56 -7.63 7.31 -5.00
N TYR A 57 -7.33 6.03 -4.76
CA TYR A 57 -5.98 5.51 -4.99
C TYR A 57 -5.70 5.22 -6.46
N SER A 58 -4.79 5.97 -7.07
CA SER A 58 -4.38 5.81 -8.46
C SER A 58 -3.07 5.03 -8.58
N LEU A 59 -3.15 3.78 -9.06
CA LEU A 59 -1.97 2.97 -9.37
C LEU A 59 -1.05 3.68 -10.37
N LEU A 60 -1.61 4.18 -11.48
CA LEU A 60 -0.86 4.92 -12.50
C LEU A 60 -0.08 6.14 -11.95
N THR A 61 -0.58 6.76 -10.88
CA THR A 61 0.12 7.88 -10.24
C THR A 61 1.20 7.37 -9.28
N CYS A 62 0.95 6.26 -8.58
CA CYS A 62 1.94 5.59 -7.73
C CYS A 62 3.11 5.00 -8.54
N ASP A 63 2.85 4.49 -9.74
CA ASP A 63 3.85 3.91 -10.65
C ASP A 63 4.99 4.87 -10.96
N ARG A 64 4.73 6.19 -10.92
CA ARG A 64 5.77 7.21 -11.06
C ARG A 64 6.82 7.11 -9.96
N GLN A 65 6.40 6.93 -8.71
CA GLN A 65 7.34 6.74 -7.61
C GLN A 65 8.11 5.43 -7.77
N MET A 66 7.44 4.35 -8.19
CA MET A 66 8.12 3.07 -8.40
C MET A 66 9.20 3.17 -9.48
N ALA A 67 8.94 3.89 -10.57
CA ALA A 67 9.94 4.15 -11.60
C ALA A 67 11.12 4.98 -11.04
N GLU A 68 10.85 6.03 -10.26
CA GLU A 68 11.90 6.79 -9.57
C GLU A 68 12.71 5.89 -8.61
N ASP A 69 12.05 5.02 -7.85
CA ASP A 69 12.70 4.12 -6.90
C ASP A 69 13.59 3.09 -7.62
N GLU A 70 13.14 2.57 -8.77
CA GLU A 70 13.89 1.68 -9.65
C GLU A 70 15.09 2.37 -10.32
N GLU A 71 14.95 3.63 -10.71
CA GLU A 71 16.07 4.45 -11.20
C GLU A 71 17.13 4.69 -10.12
N ASN A 72 16.72 4.71 -8.84
CA ASN A 72 17.60 4.86 -7.67
C ASN A 72 18.09 3.53 -7.08
N GLU A 73 17.97 2.43 -7.83
CA GLU A 73 18.47 1.12 -7.43
C GLU A 73 19.98 1.14 -7.08
N ILE A 74 20.32 0.60 -5.91
CA ILE A 74 21.71 0.40 -5.49
C ILE A 74 22.22 -0.91 -6.11
N LYS A 75 23.06 -0.80 -7.14
CA LYS A 75 23.66 -1.94 -7.86
C LYS A 75 25.05 -2.33 -7.37
N THR A 76 25.53 -1.68 -6.31
CA THR A 76 26.81 -2.01 -5.68
C THR A 76 26.61 -3.08 -4.61
N PRO A 77 27.51 -4.08 -4.50
CA PRO A 77 27.49 -5.02 -3.39
C PRO A 77 27.43 -4.29 -2.05
N THR A 78 26.37 -4.52 -1.30
CA THR A 78 26.06 -3.83 -0.05
C THR A 78 25.71 -4.84 1.02
N GLU A 79 26.36 -4.74 2.18
CA GLU A 79 26.05 -5.61 3.31
C GLU A 79 24.75 -5.17 3.98
N VAL A 80 23.77 -6.07 4.02
CA VAL A 80 22.46 -5.83 4.63
C VAL A 80 22.40 -6.61 5.96
N PRO A 81 22.18 -5.93 7.09
CA PRO A 81 22.03 -6.59 8.39
C PRO A 81 21.04 -7.74 8.33
N ASP A 82 21.40 -8.88 8.92
CA ASP A 82 20.59 -10.11 8.99
C ASP A 82 20.23 -10.77 7.64
N TYR A 83 20.74 -10.25 6.51
CA TYR A 83 20.43 -10.73 5.16
C TYR A 83 21.67 -11.10 4.34
N GLY A 84 22.83 -10.48 4.63
CA GLY A 84 24.10 -10.69 3.92
C GLY A 84 24.33 -9.69 2.78
N THR A 85 25.23 -10.01 1.86
CA THR A 85 25.56 -9.09 0.75
C THR A 85 24.48 -9.12 -0.34
N ALA A 86 23.83 -7.98 -0.58
CA ALA A 86 22.92 -7.78 -1.70
C ALA A 86 23.63 -7.06 -2.86
N VAL A 87 23.39 -7.52 -4.08
CA VAL A 87 23.95 -6.93 -5.32
C VAL A 87 22.99 -5.98 -6.03
N SER A 88 21.74 -5.94 -5.57
CA SER A 88 20.65 -5.11 -6.07
C SER A 88 19.74 -4.80 -4.89
N ILE A 89 19.56 -3.51 -4.59
CA ILE A 89 18.66 -3.03 -3.55
C ILE A 89 17.82 -1.89 -4.10
N ILE A 90 16.51 -2.10 -4.15
CA ILE A 90 15.53 -1.06 -4.46
C ILE A 90 14.77 -0.70 -3.19
N LYS A 91 14.71 0.59 -2.88
CA LYS A 91 13.95 1.10 -1.72
C LYS A 91 12.60 1.64 -2.20
N TYR A 92 11.67 0.73 -2.46
CA TYR A 92 10.32 1.15 -2.84
C TYR A 92 9.67 2.00 -1.75
N CYS A 93 8.92 3.02 -2.17
CA CYS A 93 8.18 3.92 -1.32
C CYS A 93 7.19 3.16 -0.43
N ARG A 94 7.28 3.40 0.89
CA ARG A 94 6.39 2.82 1.90
C ARG A 94 5.71 3.88 2.76
N GLU A 95 5.67 5.14 2.30
CA GLU A 95 5.08 6.25 3.06
C GLU A 95 3.64 5.97 3.50
N CYS A 96 2.84 5.32 2.65
CA CYS A 96 1.47 4.94 3.00
C CYS A 96 1.39 3.99 4.20
N GLU A 97 2.34 3.06 4.30
CA GLU A 97 2.40 2.07 5.37
C GLU A 97 3.06 2.66 6.63
N LEU A 98 4.21 3.32 6.47
CA LEU A 98 5.02 3.84 7.58
C LEU A 98 4.34 4.99 8.32
N ASN A 99 3.47 5.75 7.64
CA ASN A 99 2.65 6.79 8.27
C ASN A 99 1.27 6.27 8.70
N CYS A 100 0.92 5.01 8.46
CA CYS A 100 -0.32 4.45 8.98
C CYS A 100 -0.26 4.34 10.51
N ARG A 101 -1.34 4.73 11.19
CA ARG A 101 -1.46 4.63 12.65
C ARG A 101 -1.68 3.19 13.13
N ILE A 102 -2.20 2.34 12.24
CA ILE A 102 -2.22 0.90 12.45
C ILE A 102 -0.90 0.37 11.89
N LYS A 103 0.10 0.27 12.76
CA LYS A 103 1.39 -0.31 12.40
C LYS A 103 1.29 -1.83 12.50
N PRO A 104 1.75 -2.59 11.49
CA PRO A 104 1.96 -4.02 11.67
C PRO A 104 3.05 -4.20 12.74
N SER A 105 2.75 -5.05 13.73
CA SER A 105 3.67 -5.49 14.79
C SER A 105 4.75 -6.39 14.25
#